data_AF-A0A7V9AR94-F1
#
_entry.id   AF-A0A7V9AR94-F1
#
_cell.length_a   1.000
_cell.length_b   1.000
_cell.length_c   1.000
_cell.angle_alpha   90.00
_cell.angle_beta   90.00
_cell.angle_gamma   90.00
#
_symmetry.space_group_name_H-M   'P 1'
#
loop_
_entity.id
_entity.type
_entity.pdbx_description
1 polymer ?
#
loop_
_entity_poly.entity_id
_entity_poly.type
_entity_poly.pdbx_seq_one_letter_code
_entity_poly.pdbx_strand_id
1 'polypeptide(L)' 'REGTPPKLPPSARDAALLGGAVFGLLERIAGREACADLARAPLDGAGAQSMIERAFGRPIAGVATSWRAYVDELAATS' A
#
# COMPACT_ATOMS: atom_id res chain seq x y z
N ARG A 1 3.21 20.46 14.01
CA ARG A 1 4.36 19.82 13.32
C ARG A 1 3.80 18.55 12.69
N GLU A 2 3.71 18.52 11.37
CA GLU A 2 3.38 17.28 10.66
C GLU A 2 4.52 16.29 10.90
N GLY A 3 4.16 15.05 11.25
CA GLY A 3 5.11 13.99 11.54
C GLY A 3 5.90 13.57 10.30
N THR A 4 6.85 12.65 10.48
CA THR A 4 7.55 12.01 9.35
C THR A 4 6.52 11.43 8.36
N PRO A 5 6.66 11.64 7.05
CA PRO A 5 5.73 11.09 6.08
C PRO A 5 5.65 9.55 6.21
N PRO A 6 4.46 8.96 5.99
CA PRO A 6 4.27 7.53 6.18
C PRO A 6 5.15 6.74 5.20
N LYS A 7 5.65 5.60 5.65
CA LYS A 7 6.53 4.71 4.90
C LYS A 7 5.74 3.55 4.30
N LEU A 8 6.20 3.06 3.14
CA LEU A 8 5.68 1.87 2.48
C LEU A 8 6.80 0.82 2.35
N PRO A 9 6.56 -0.46 2.72
CA PRO A 9 5.37 -0.97 3.40
C PRO A 9 5.15 -0.31 4.77
N PRO A 10 3.89 -0.22 5.27
CA PRO A 10 3.63 0.31 6.61
C PRO A 10 4.37 -0.54 7.65
N SER A 11 4.84 0.11 8.72
CA SER A 11 5.39 -0.62 9.86
C SER A 11 4.29 -1.47 10.52
N ALA A 12 4.65 -2.50 11.29
CA ALA A 12 3.68 -3.30 12.03
C ALA A 12 2.78 -2.45 12.94
N ARG A 13 3.31 -1.35 13.48
CA ARG A 13 2.57 -0.38 14.30
C ARG A 13 1.49 0.36 13.51
N ASP A 14 1.80 0.73 12.27
CA ASP A 14 0.92 1.60 11.47
C ASP A 14 0.02 0.78 10.52
N ALA A 15 0.32 -0.51 10.33
CA ALA A 15 -0.36 -1.39 9.39
C ALA A 15 -1.88 -1.48 9.60
N ALA A 16 -2.34 -1.43 10.85
CA ALA A 16 -3.78 -1.45 11.15
C ALA A 16 -4.53 -0.22 10.60
N LEU A 17 -3.87 0.94 10.54
CA LEU A 17 -4.44 2.19 10.04
C LEU A 17 -4.19 2.36 8.53
N LEU A 18 -3.01 1.96 8.08
CA LEU A 18 -2.49 2.28 6.76
C LEU A 18 -2.57 1.11 5.76
N GLY A 19 -2.81 -0.11 6.22
CA GLY A 19 -2.92 -1.29 5.36
C GLY A 19 -4.09 -1.18 4.37
N GLY A 20 -5.24 -0.67 4.84
CA GLY A 20 -6.41 -0.42 3.98
C GLY A 20 -6.10 0.54 2.82
N ALA A 21 -5.23 1.53 3.04
CA ALA A 21 -4.85 2.47 1.98
C ALA A 21 -4.01 1.83 0.87
N VAL A 22 -3.27 0.75 1.17
CA VAL A 22 -2.58 -0.04 0.14
C VAL A 22 -3.59 -0.75 -0.76
N PHE A 23 -4.59 -1.40 -0.18
CA PHE A 23 -5.66 -2.07 -0.92
C PHE A 23 -6.55 -1.09 -1.68
N GLY A 24 -6.89 0.07 -1.11
CA GLY A 24 -7.67 1.08 -1.79
C GLY A 24 -6.98 1.63 -3.04
N LEU A 25 -5.68 1.90 -2.96
CA LEU A 25 -4.91 2.30 -4.14
C LEU A 25 -4.80 1.16 -5.16
N LEU A 26 -4.56 -0.07 -4.71
CA LEU A 26 -4.46 -1.24 -5.59
C LEU A 26 -5.77 -1.49 -6.34
N GLU A 27 -6.91 -1.40 -5.65
CA GLU A 27 -8.24 -1.52 -6.25
C GLU A 27 -8.47 -0.45 -7.32
N ARG A 28 -8.07 0.80 -7.06
CA ARG A 28 -8.19 1.90 -8.02
C ARG A 28 -7.36 1.68 -9.30
N ILE A 29 -6.20 1.05 -9.19
CA ILE A 29 -5.25 0.88 -10.32
C ILE A 29 -5.44 -0.44 -11.05
N ALA A 30 -5.69 -1.53 -10.31
CA ALA A 30 -5.67 -2.90 -10.81
C ALA A 30 -6.96 -3.68 -10.52
N GLY A 31 -7.94 -3.07 -9.84
CA GLY A 31 -9.24 -3.66 -9.56
C GLY A 31 -9.26 -4.61 -8.35
N ARG A 32 -10.48 -5.11 -8.06
CA ARG A 32 -10.76 -5.93 -6.88
C ARG A 32 -10.09 -7.30 -6.90
N GLU A 33 -9.85 -7.86 -8.09
CA GLU A 33 -9.21 -9.16 -8.23
C GLU A 33 -7.75 -9.11 -7.76
N ALA A 34 -7.00 -8.07 -8.14
CA ALA A 34 -5.63 -7.85 -7.66
C ALA A 34 -5.56 -7.73 -6.13
N CYS A 35 -6.56 -7.10 -5.50
CA CYS A 35 -6.69 -7.06 -4.05
C CYS A 35 -6.91 -8.45 -3.45
N ALA A 36 -7.81 -9.25 -4.04
CA ALA A 36 -8.05 -10.61 -3.57
C ALA A 36 -6.80 -11.50 -3.70
N ASP A 37 -6.03 -11.32 -4.78
CA ASP A 37 -4.78 -12.06 -4.99
C ASP A 37 -3.72 -11.68 -3.97
N LEU A 38 -3.51 -10.37 -3.72
CA LEU A 38 -2.58 -9.92 -2.69
C LEU A 38 -2.99 -10.41 -1.28
N ALA A 39 -4.28 -10.39 -0.96
CA ALA A 39 -4.78 -10.81 0.36
C ALA A 39 -4.66 -12.34 0.59
N ARG A 40 -4.69 -13.14 -0.48
CA ARG A 40 -4.53 -14.60 -0.40
C ARG A 40 -3.09 -15.07 -0.58
N ALA A 41 -2.22 -14.22 -1.10
CA ALA A 41 -0.84 -14.57 -1.34
C ALA A 41 -0.13 -14.92 -0.03
N PRO A 42 0.60 -16.05 0.04
CA PRO A 42 1.42 -16.35 1.20
C PRO A 42 2.51 -15.29 1.33
N LEU A 43 2.88 -14.95 2.57
CA LEU A 43 4.10 -14.19 2.82
C LEU A 43 5.28 -14.99 2.23
N ASP A 44 5.97 -14.42 1.25
CA ASP A 44 7.21 -15.00 0.78
C ASP A 44 8.37 -14.61 1.69
N GLY A 45 9.49 -15.32 1.57
CA GLY A 45 10.71 -15.01 2.33
C GLY A 45 11.29 -13.62 2.06
N ALA A 46 10.81 -12.91 1.01
CA ALA A 46 11.20 -11.56 0.66
C ALA A 46 10.29 -10.47 1.28
N GLY A 47 9.19 -10.86 1.94
CA GLY A 47 8.37 -10.00 2.78
C GLY A 47 7.42 -9.03 2.03
N ALA A 48 6.80 -8.14 2.81
CA ALA A 48 5.70 -7.29 2.34
C ALA A 48 6.07 -6.37 1.16
N GLN A 49 7.32 -5.88 1.10
CA GLN A 49 7.79 -5.06 -0.02
C GLN A 49 7.70 -5.84 -1.34
N SER A 50 8.23 -7.06 -1.39
CA SER A 50 8.20 -7.93 -2.58
C SER A 50 6.76 -8.24 -3.02
N MET A 51 5.86 -8.47 -2.07
CA MET A 51 4.44 -8.69 -2.36
C MET A 51 3.76 -7.45 -2.96
N ILE A 52 4.03 -6.26 -2.41
CA ILE A 52 3.50 -5.00 -2.92
C ILE A 52 4.05 -4.71 -4.32
N GLU A 53 5.36 -4.85 -4.54
CA GLU A 53 5.95 -4.61 -5.86
C GLU A 53 5.35 -5.52 -6.94
N ARG A 54 5.10 -6.79 -6.61
CA ARG A 54 4.42 -7.74 -7.51
C ARG A 54 2.97 -7.36 -7.77
N ALA A 55 2.20 -7.04 -6.73
CA ALA A 55 0.79 -6.66 -6.88
C ALA A 55 0.62 -5.40 -7.75
N PHE A 56 1.53 -4.43 -7.62
CA PHE A 56 1.50 -3.20 -8.41
C PHE A 56 2.28 -3.28 -9.73
N GLY A 57 3.01 -4.38 -9.99
CA GLY A 57 3.83 -4.56 -11.18
C GLY A 57 4.93 -3.50 -11.37
N ARG A 58 5.40 -2.84 -10.29
CA ARG A 58 6.36 -1.73 -10.37
C ARG A 58 7.21 -1.58 -9.09
N PRO A 59 8.36 -0.88 -9.14
CA PRO A 59 9.24 -0.71 -7.98
C PRO A 59 8.58 0.04 -6.81
N ILE A 60 8.97 -0.31 -5.57
CA ILE A 60 8.36 0.18 -4.33
C ILE A 60 8.40 1.71 -4.22
N ALA A 61 9.45 2.35 -4.74
CA ALA A 61 9.58 3.81 -4.71
C ALA A 61 8.44 4.51 -5.47
N GLY A 62 8.03 3.96 -6.61
CA GLY A 62 6.91 4.48 -7.40
C GLY A 62 5.56 4.22 -6.74
N VAL A 63 5.40 3.05 -6.11
CA VAL A 63 4.20 2.73 -5.33
C VAL A 63 4.09 3.65 -4.13
N ALA A 64 5.17 3.86 -3.37
CA ALA A 64 5.19 4.70 -2.18
C ALA A 64 4.83 6.16 -2.47
N THR A 65 5.26 6.71 -3.60
CA THR A 65 4.87 8.06 -4.03
C THR A 65 3.38 8.15 -4.34
N SER A 66 2.85 7.20 -5.11
CA SER A 66 1.42 7.17 -5.47
C SER A 66 0.55 6.94 -4.24
N TRP A 67 1.00 6.09 -3.33
CA TRP A 67 0.32 5.75 -2.09
C TRP A 67 0.27 6.91 -1.09
N ARG A 68 1.36 7.67 -0.92
CA ARG A 68 1.32 8.88 -0.08
C ARG A 68 0.33 9.91 -0.60
N ALA A 69 0.32 10.16 -1.91
CA ALA A 69 -0.65 11.06 -2.53
C ALA A 69 -2.11 10.57 -2.31
N TYR A 70 -2.33 9.26 -2.39
CA TYR A 70 -3.65 8.66 -2.09
C TYR A 70 -4.05 8.80 -0.62
N VAL A 71 -3.12 8.61 0.33
CA VAL A 71 -3.37 8.84 1.76
C VAL A 71 -3.72 10.31 2.02
N ASP A 72 -3.02 11.25 1.39
CA ASP A 72 -3.31 12.68 1.50
C ASP A 72 -4.70 13.03 0.92
N GLU A 73 -5.09 12.42 -0.20
CA GLU A 73 -6.43 12.55 -0.81
C GLU A 73 -7.54 12.05 0.14
N LEU A 74 -7.34 10.89 0.78
CA LEU A 74 -8.27 10.34 1.77
C LEU A 74 -8.41 11.26 2.99
N ALA A 75 -7.29 11.80 3.47
CA ALA A 75 -7.27 12.71 4.61
C ALA A 75 -7.99 14.04 4.30
N ALA A 76 -7.90 14.53 3.07
CA ALA A 76 -8.58 15.76 2.64
C ALA A 76 -10.09 15.59 2.43
N THR A 77 -10.57 14.35 2.26
CA THR A 77 -12.00 14.03 2.03
C THR A 77 -12.74 13.72 3.34
N SER A 78 -12.01 13.67 4.47
CA SER A 78 -12.53 13.39 5.82
C SER A 78 -12.85 14.67 6.58
#